data_AF-A0A0M8WF19-F1
#
_entry.id   AF-A0A0M8WF19-F1
#
_cell.length_a   1.000
_cell.length_b   1.000
_cell.length_c   1.000
_cell.angle_alpha   90.00
_cell.angle_beta   90.00
_cell.angle_gamma   90.00
#
_symmetry.space_group_name_H-M   'P 1'
#
loop_
_entity.id
_entity.type
_entity.pdbx_description
1 polymer ?
#
loop_
_entity_poly.entity_id
_entity_poly.type
_entity_poly.pdbx_seq_one_letter_code
_entity_poly.pdbx_strand_id
1 'polypeptide(L)'
;MVMVENAPDAALPELTGSPKQVAWATTLRADALAHLDEFRAGMAAHVATHPEAAVEQAANNAALDQVIAGHTAASWWIDMRHAKPEGIAYELRRDAQALLDNPREG
;
A
#
# COMPACT_ATOMS: atom_id res chain seq x y z
N MET A 1 7.20 23.78 18.20
CA MET A 1 7.39 24.41 16.87
C MET A 1 7.32 23.28 15.86
N VAL A 2 6.18 23.23 15.14
CA VAL A 2 5.76 22.35 14.03
C VAL A 2 6.14 20.87 14.13
N MET A 3 5.21 20.06 14.66
CA MET A 3 5.19 18.63 14.34
C MET A 3 4.70 18.52 12.90
N VAL A 4 5.52 17.95 12.03
CA VAL A 4 5.12 17.61 10.66
C VAL A 4 4.16 16.43 10.77
N GLU A 5 2.87 16.71 10.78
CA GLU A 5 1.81 15.70 10.75
C GLU A 5 1.54 15.35 9.28
N ASN A 6 2.36 14.47 8.72
CA ASN A 6 2.01 13.72 7.52
C ASN A 6 2.85 12.45 7.47
N ALA A 7 2.29 11.33 7.92
CA ALA A 7 2.98 10.05 7.86
C ALA A 7 1.98 8.87 7.90
N PRO A 8 1.38 8.47 6.76
CA PRO A 8 0.76 7.14 6.64
C PRO A 8 1.77 6.00 6.90
N ASP A 9 3.07 6.30 6.88
CA ASP A 9 4.18 5.40 7.19
C ASP A 9 4.33 5.03 8.69
N ALA A 10 3.79 5.80 9.63
CA ALA A 10 4.00 5.55 11.07
C ALA A 10 3.31 4.29 11.60
N ALA A 11 2.27 3.79 10.90
CA ALA A 11 1.56 2.57 11.25
C ALA A 11 2.12 1.31 10.56
N LEU A 12 3.02 1.49 9.58
CA LEU A 12 3.59 0.39 8.82
C LEU A 12 4.92 -0.06 9.44
N PRO A 13 5.28 -1.36 9.32
CA PRO A 13 6.58 -1.84 9.77
C PRO A 13 7.74 -1.04 9.15
N GLU A 14 8.83 -0.93 9.91
CA GLU A 14 10.06 -0.31 9.44
C GLU A 14 10.66 -1.09 8.27
N LEU A 15 11.24 -0.36 7.32
CA LEU A 15 11.92 -0.98 6.19
C LEU A 15 13.31 -1.48 6.61
N THR A 16 13.69 -2.65 6.13
CA THR A 16 14.98 -3.29 6.37
C THR A 16 15.93 -3.07 5.18
N GLY A 17 17.20 -2.79 5.47
CA GLY A 17 18.24 -2.55 4.46
C GLY A 17 19.30 -1.55 4.94
N SER A 18 20.19 -1.13 4.03
CA SER A 18 21.16 -0.07 4.35
C SER A 18 20.43 1.27 4.59
N PRO A 19 20.95 2.18 5.43
CA PRO A 19 20.29 3.48 5.69
C PRO A 19 19.94 4.27 4.42
N LYS A 20 20.82 4.23 3.41
CA LYS A 20 20.58 4.86 2.10
C LYS A 20 19.45 4.19 1.31
N GLN A 21 19.34 2.86 1.39
CA GLN A 21 18.25 2.11 0.73
C GLN A 21 16.92 2.39 1.42
N VAL A 22 16.89 2.36 2.76
CA VAL A 22 15.70 2.67 3.55
C VAL A 22 15.20 4.08 3.22
N ALA A 23 16.07 5.09 3.24
CA ALA A 23 15.67 6.46 2.92
C ALA A 23 15.02 6.59 1.54
N TRP A 24 15.56 5.91 0.52
CA TRP A 24 14.98 5.94 -0.83
C TRP A 24 13.68 5.14 -0.91
N ALA A 25 13.66 3.93 -0.35
CA ALA A 25 12.49 3.06 -0.34
C ALA A 25 11.31 3.71 0.39
N THR A 26 11.56 4.47 1.46
CA THR A 26 10.51 5.24 2.15
C THR A 26 9.85 6.26 1.22
N THR A 27 10.61 6.96 0.38
CA THR A 27 10.04 7.88 -0.62
C THR A 27 9.18 7.13 -1.64
N LEU A 28 9.68 6.01 -2.18
CA LEU A 28 8.92 5.19 -3.14
C LEU A 28 7.63 4.62 -2.53
N ARG A 29 7.70 4.18 -1.26
CA ARG A 29 6.53 3.72 -0.49
C ARG A 29 5.52 4.84 -0.33
N ALA A 30 5.94 6.04 0.07
CA ALA A 30 5.04 7.18 0.25
C ALA A 30 4.33 7.58 -1.04
N ASP A 31 5.05 7.65 -2.17
CA ASP A 31 4.44 7.93 -3.49
C ASP A 31 3.41 6.85 -3.89
N ALA A 32 3.74 5.57 -3.69
CA ALA A 32 2.81 4.48 -4.01
C ALA A 32 1.54 4.51 -3.13
N LEU A 33 1.71 4.82 -1.84
CA LEU A 33 0.59 4.95 -0.89
C LEU A 33 -0.37 6.06 -1.28
N ALA A 34 0.13 7.21 -1.75
CA ALA A 34 -0.73 8.30 -2.21
C ALA A 34 -1.68 7.86 -3.33
N HIS A 35 -1.20 7.06 -4.30
CA HIS A 35 -2.06 6.51 -5.35
C HIS A 35 -3.04 5.45 -4.83
N LEU A 36 -2.67 4.69 -3.81
CA LEU A 36 -3.60 3.75 -3.17
C LEU A 36 -4.70 4.47 -2.40
N ASP A 37 -4.41 5.61 -1.77
CA ASP A 37 -5.43 6.44 -1.12
C ASP A 37 -6.45 7.00 -2.13
N GLU A 38 -6.02 7.40 -3.32
CA GLU A 38 -6.94 7.78 -4.41
C GLU A 38 -7.87 6.62 -4.80
N PHE A 39 -7.31 5.41 -4.93
CA PHE A 39 -8.09 4.21 -5.20
C PHE A 39 -9.10 3.90 -4.08
N ARG A 40 -8.67 3.99 -2.81
CA ARG A 40 -9.53 3.80 -1.64
C ARG A 40 -10.67 4.81 -1.59
N ALA A 41 -10.39 6.07 -1.92
CA ALA A 41 -11.41 7.12 -2.00
C ALA A 41 -12.44 6.80 -3.09
N GLY A 42 -12.00 6.33 -4.26
CA GLY A 42 -12.90 5.88 -5.33
C GLY A 42 -13.81 4.74 -4.90
N MET A 43 -13.26 3.72 -4.22
CA MET A 43 -14.04 2.63 -3.65
C MET A 43 -15.03 3.10 -2.58
N ALA A 44 -14.62 4.04 -1.72
CA ALA A 44 -15.49 4.59 -0.68
C ALA A 44 -16.67 5.36 -1.28
N ALA A 45 -16.42 6.13 -2.35
CA ALA A 45 -17.47 6.81 -3.10
C ALA A 45 -18.43 5.82 -3.77
N HIS A 46 -17.91 4.69 -4.29
CA HIS A 46 -18.75 3.62 -4.82
C HIS A 46 -19.65 3.02 -3.73
N VAL A 47 -19.10 2.65 -2.58
CA VAL A 47 -19.86 2.10 -1.45
C VAL A 47 -20.91 3.07 -0.90
N ALA A 48 -20.65 4.38 -0.95
CA ALA A 48 -21.65 5.38 -0.56
C ALA A 48 -22.93 5.33 -1.42
N THR A 49 -22.85 4.80 -2.64
CA THR A 49 -23.98 4.60 -3.55
C THR A 49 -24.42 3.13 -3.68
N HIS A 50 -23.57 2.18 -3.28
CA HIS A 50 -23.78 0.73 -3.32
C HIS A 50 -23.33 0.12 -1.98
N PRO A 51 -24.12 0.28 -0.91
CA PRO A 51 -23.71 -0.14 0.43
C PRO A 51 -23.48 -1.65 0.54
N GLU A 52 -24.06 -2.47 -0.35
CA GLU A 52 -23.79 -3.90 -0.45
C GLU A 52 -22.32 -4.22 -0.73
N ALA A 53 -21.57 -3.31 -1.37
CA ALA A 53 -20.15 -3.47 -1.64
C ALA A 53 -19.24 -3.15 -0.44
N ALA A 54 -19.79 -2.71 0.71
CA ALA A 54 -19.00 -2.34 1.89
C ALA A 54 -18.15 -3.49 2.43
N VAL A 55 -18.68 -4.72 2.41
CA VAL A 55 -17.95 -5.91 2.90
C VAL A 55 -16.77 -6.22 1.98
N GLU A 56 -16.98 -6.17 0.66
CA GLU A 56 -15.92 -6.37 -0.33
C GLU A 56 -14.86 -5.28 -0.23
N GLN A 57 -15.25 -4.01 -0.07
CA GLN A 57 -14.31 -2.91 0.13
C GLN A 57 -13.46 -3.13 1.39
N ALA A 58 -14.07 -3.51 2.51
CA ALA A 58 -13.34 -3.77 3.75
C ALA A 58 -12.32 -4.91 3.58
N ALA A 59 -12.69 -5.99 2.89
CA ALA A 59 -11.78 -7.10 2.60
C ALA A 59 -10.61 -6.66 1.70
N ASN A 60 -10.88 -5.89 0.64
CA ASN A 60 -9.85 -5.33 -0.25
C ASN A 60 -8.87 -4.43 0.51
N ASN A 61 -9.38 -3.55 1.38
CA ASN A 61 -8.53 -2.65 2.16
C ASN A 61 -7.63 -3.44 3.13
N ALA A 62 -8.18 -4.43 3.82
CA ALA A 62 -7.42 -5.28 4.74
C ALA A 62 -6.33 -6.10 4.03
N ALA A 63 -6.65 -6.68 2.86
CA ALA A 63 -5.67 -7.41 2.05
C ALA A 63 -4.54 -6.48 1.55
N LEU A 64 -4.88 -5.26 1.13
CA LEU A 64 -3.89 -4.25 0.76
C LEU A 64 -2.98 -3.87 1.93
N ASP A 65 -3.55 -3.62 3.11
CA ASP A 65 -2.76 -3.29 4.31
C ASP A 65 -1.81 -4.42 4.67
N GLN A 66 -2.26 -5.69 4.57
CA GLN A 66 -1.42 -6.86 4.83
C GLN A 66 -0.26 -6.96 3.84
N VAL A 67 -0.52 -6.78 2.54
CA VAL A 67 0.53 -6.84 1.50
C VAL A 67 1.56 -5.72 1.69
N ILE A 68 1.10 -4.48 1.92
CA ILE A 68 1.99 -3.34 2.16
C ILE A 68 2.86 -3.59 3.40
N ALA A 69 2.27 -4.08 4.49
CA ALA A 69 2.99 -4.40 5.72
C ALA A 69 3.99 -5.55 5.54
N GLY A 70 3.72 -6.50 4.63
CA GLY A 70 4.63 -7.60 4.30
C GLY A 70 5.88 -7.17 3.52
N HIS A 71 5.80 -6.10 2.72
CA HIS A 71 6.95 -5.58 1.95
C HIS A 71 7.89 -4.71 2.79
N THR A 72 8.55 -5.33 3.78
CA THR A 72 9.51 -4.65 4.66
C THR A 72 10.91 -4.51 4.05
N ALA A 73 11.26 -5.25 3.00
CA ALA A 73 12.58 -5.15 2.39
C ALA A 73 12.71 -3.88 1.53
N ALA A 74 13.65 -2.99 1.85
CA ALA A 74 13.90 -1.77 1.06
C ALA A 74 14.29 -2.10 -0.40
N SER A 75 14.91 -3.25 -0.64
CA SER A 75 15.26 -3.71 -1.99
C SER A 75 14.03 -3.89 -2.89
N TRP A 76 12.92 -4.41 -2.37
CA TRP A 76 11.70 -4.62 -3.17
C TRP A 76 11.17 -3.31 -3.74
N TRP A 77 11.04 -2.28 -2.89
CA TRP A 77 10.63 -0.94 -3.31
C TRP A 77 11.60 -0.35 -4.34
N ILE A 78 12.91 -0.52 -4.12
CA ILE A 78 13.95 -0.02 -5.03
C ILE A 78 13.94 -0.78 -6.36
N ASP A 79 13.64 -2.08 -6.39
CA ASP A 79 13.53 -2.83 -7.64
C ASP A 79 12.36 -2.32 -8.49
N MET A 80 11.31 -1.83 -7.84
CA MET A 80 10.18 -1.15 -8.47
C MET A 80 10.46 0.31 -8.86
N ARG A 81 11.66 0.87 -8.62
CA ARG A 81 11.99 2.29 -8.92
C ARG A 81 11.80 2.73 -10.37
N HIS A 82 11.81 1.77 -11.30
CA HIS A 82 11.63 2.04 -12.73
C HIS A 82 10.15 2.06 -13.12
N ALA A 83 9.28 1.51 -12.27
CA ALA A 83 7.86 1.69 -12.40
C ALA A 83 7.51 3.13 -11.99
N LYS A 84 6.48 3.68 -12.63
CA LYS A 84 5.83 4.86 -12.09
C LYS A 84 5.11 4.50 -10.79
N PRO A 85 4.84 5.45 -9.88
CA PRO A 85 4.12 5.18 -8.63
C PRO A 85 2.81 4.40 -8.82
N GLU A 86 2.06 4.66 -9.90
CA GLU A 86 0.84 3.92 -10.23
C GLU A 86 1.10 2.44 -10.53
N GLY A 87 2.28 2.12 -11.08
CA GLY A 87 2.73 0.76 -11.32
C GLY A 87 3.04 0.01 -10.03
N ILE A 88 3.63 0.68 -9.04
CA ILE A 88 3.87 0.09 -7.71
C ILE A 88 2.53 -0.18 -7.02
N ALA A 89 1.61 0.79 -7.04
CA ALA A 89 0.25 0.62 -6.52
C ALA A 89 -0.55 -0.48 -7.25
N TYR A 90 -0.29 -0.70 -8.54
CA TYR A 90 -0.86 -1.81 -9.29
C TYR A 90 -0.34 -3.17 -8.80
N GLU A 91 0.98 -3.33 -8.63
CA GLU A 91 1.56 -4.58 -8.13
C GLU A 91 1.04 -4.92 -6.72
N LEU A 92 0.99 -3.95 -5.81
CA LEU A 92 0.43 -4.12 -4.47
C LEU A 92 -1.03 -4.59 -4.50
N ARG A 93 -1.85 -4.04 -5.40
CA ARG A 93 -3.24 -4.48 -5.60
C ARG A 93 -3.34 -5.88 -6.20
N ARG A 94 -2.45 -6.23 -7.15
CA ARG A 94 -2.40 -7.58 -7.71
C ARG A 94 -2.12 -8.60 -6.63
N ASP A 95 -1.14 -8.34 -5.79
CA ASP A 95 -0.75 -9.25 -4.71
C ASP A 95 -1.86 -9.31 -3.63
N ALA A 96 -2.54 -8.20 -3.33
CA ALA A 96 -3.70 -8.19 -2.44
C ALA A 96 -4.88 -9.00 -3.01
N GLN A 97 -5.13 -8.90 -4.32
CA GLN A 97 -6.15 -9.70 -4.99
C GLN A 97 -5.82 -11.20 -4.96
N ALA A 98 -4.54 -11.55 -5.14
CA ALA A 98 -4.07 -12.94 -5.04
C ALA A 98 -4.28 -13.50 -3.62
N LEU A 99 -4.05 -12.68 -2.58
CA LEU A 99 -4.33 -13.05 -1.20
C LEU A 99 -5.83 -13.31 -0.94
N LEU A 100 -6.70 -12.51 -1.55
CA LEU A 100 -8.16 -12.72 -1.45
C LEU A 100 -8.63 -13.98 -2.18
N ASP A 101 -8.04 -14.29 -3.33
CA ASP A 101 -8.35 -15.50 -4.12
C ASP A 101 -7.83 -16.78 -3.45
N ASN A 102 -6.66 -16.72 -2.81
CA ASN A 102 -6.03 -17.85 -2.13
C ASN A 102 -5.50 -17.47 -0.72
N PRO A 103 -6.35 -17.46 0.32
CA PRO A 103 -6.01 -16.95 1.65
C PRO A 103 -5.07 -17.85 2.48
N ARG A 104 -4.49 -18.91 1.90
CA ARG A 104 -3.62 -19.87 2.62
C ARG A 104 -2.14 -19.52 2.65
N GLU A 105 -1.70 -18.48 1.93
CA GLU A 105 -0.28 -18.12 1.80
C GLU A 105 0.06 -16.72 2.36
N GLY A 106 -0.63 -16.30 3.43
CA GLY A 106 -0.39 -15.04 4.14
C GLY A 106 0.34 -15.21 5.47
#